data_AF-A0AAU2RK10-F1
#
_entry.id   AF-A0AAU2RK10-F1
#
_cell.length_a   1.000
_cell.length_b   1.000
_cell.length_c   1.000
_cell.angle_alpha   90.00
_cell.angle_beta   90.00
_cell.angle_gamma   90.00
#
_symmetry.space_group_name_H-M   'P 1'
#
loop_
_entity.id
_entity.type
_entity.pdbx_description
1 polymer ?
#
loop_
_entity_poly.entity_id
_entity_poly.type
_entity_poly.pdbx_seq_one_letter_code
_entity_poly.pdbx_strand_id
1 'polypeptide(L)'
;MESPDPAYPPPAGPRRTFRLSHVVASSAAFFAVIGLTSFAPVLMKQLAPDAPHRPNPSAVGAPGEAKDLGDGTQLAPYEVVDGVKVFKLHAAPVSWETAPGKVREAYAFNGIVPGPVIRVNEGDPVRIVVENDLPEPTAVHWHGMDLPNSQDGVPGLTQPEIEPGESYTYEWKAISPGTHWYHSHMHGEQEGKGLYGSLEVVPRTGDIRADRDYRIMIGDGALGFVFNGKSFPATERLSARVGEKVRIRLIGTGPEMIHPIHLHSGHFTVVAQDGRPLAVPQEMDTLNVGVGQTYDIVWTPTKTGKWMIHCHIFSHSETHEGMAGLVSIFQVDPAVVSVPDLPLID
;
A
#
# COMPACT_ATOMS: atom_id res chain seq x y z
N MET A 1 -47.29 32.83 -11.24
CA MET A 1 -48.04 32.98 -9.98
C MET A 1 -47.15 32.42 -8.90
N GLU A 2 -46.34 33.27 -8.29
CA GLU A 2 -45.31 32.87 -7.33
C GLU A 2 -45.92 32.65 -5.94
N SER A 3 -45.37 31.67 -5.21
CA SER A 3 -45.62 31.48 -3.78
C SER A 3 -44.28 31.45 -3.05
N PRO A 4 -43.99 32.38 -2.13
CA PRO A 4 -42.73 32.39 -1.40
C PRO A 4 -42.74 31.39 -0.24
N ASP A 5 -41.60 30.75 -0.02
CA ASP A 5 -41.34 29.82 1.09
C ASP A 5 -41.04 30.62 2.39
N PRO A 6 -41.59 30.26 3.57
CA PRO A 6 -41.36 31.01 4.80
C PRO A 6 -40.03 30.63 5.46
N ALA A 7 -39.16 31.62 5.66
CA ALA A 7 -37.86 31.44 6.31
C ALA A 7 -37.96 31.04 7.79
N TYR A 8 -37.14 30.08 8.21
CA TYR A 8 -37.04 29.61 9.60
C TYR A 8 -35.89 30.33 10.35
N PRO A 9 -36.11 30.90 11.55
CA PRO A 9 -35.04 31.52 12.34
C PRO A 9 -34.27 30.47 13.18
N PRO A 10 -32.95 30.64 13.40
CA PRO A 10 -32.15 29.71 14.20
C PRO A 10 -32.39 29.89 15.72
N PRO A 11 -32.32 28.82 16.53
CA PRO A 11 -32.50 28.90 17.98
C PRO A 11 -31.26 29.45 18.70
N ALA A 12 -31.49 30.24 19.75
CA ALA A 12 -30.42 30.81 20.59
C ALA A 12 -29.89 29.78 21.61
N GLY A 13 -28.60 29.44 21.54
CA GLY A 13 -27.93 28.56 22.50
C GLY A 13 -27.40 29.30 23.74
N PRO A 14 -27.62 28.79 24.98
CA PRO A 14 -27.08 29.41 26.19
C PRO A 14 -25.62 29.01 26.43
N ARG A 15 -24.74 30.03 26.58
CA ARG A 15 -23.36 29.83 27.06
C ARG A 15 -23.35 29.37 28.52
N ARG A 16 -22.59 28.32 28.86
CA ARG A 16 -22.14 28.05 30.24
C ARG A 16 -20.66 27.67 30.30
N THR A 17 -20.06 28.01 31.43
CA THR A 17 -18.61 28.17 31.63
C THR A 17 -17.95 26.95 32.26
N PHE A 18 -16.72 26.64 31.84
CA PHE A 18 -15.85 25.69 32.53
C PHE A 18 -15.43 26.19 33.93
N ARG A 19 -15.27 25.25 34.86
CA ARG A 19 -14.41 25.39 36.05
C ARG A 19 -13.54 24.15 36.18
N LEU A 20 -12.22 24.32 36.21
CA LEU A 20 -11.28 23.32 36.69
C LEU A 20 -11.17 23.39 38.22
N SER A 21 -10.85 22.25 38.84
CA SER A 21 -10.33 22.19 40.21
C SER A 21 -9.28 21.08 40.31
N HIS A 22 -8.07 21.44 40.70
CA HIS A 22 -6.97 20.51 40.97
C HIS A 22 -7.18 19.77 42.31
N VAL A 23 -6.60 18.56 42.41
CA VAL A 23 -6.17 17.98 43.69
C VAL A 23 -4.76 17.39 43.49
N VAL A 24 -3.89 17.59 44.48
CA VAL A 24 -2.47 17.17 44.50
C VAL A 24 -2.16 16.57 45.87
N ALA A 25 -1.50 15.39 45.90
CA ALA A 25 -0.62 14.84 46.95
C ALA A 25 -0.11 13.46 46.46
N SER A 26 1.19 13.11 46.40
CA SER A 26 2.20 12.91 47.48
C SER A 26 1.81 11.75 48.41
N SER A 27 2.64 10.78 48.83
CA SER A 27 4.07 10.43 48.64
C SER A 27 4.23 8.90 48.85
N ALA A 28 5.38 8.20 48.90
CA ALA A 28 6.80 8.54 49.04
C ALA A 28 7.69 7.48 48.34
N ALA A 29 8.92 7.22 48.83
CA ALA A 29 9.85 6.19 48.32
C ALA A 29 10.53 5.40 49.47
N PHE A 30 11.13 4.24 49.15
CA PHE A 30 12.17 3.61 49.97
C PHE A 30 13.21 2.91 49.08
N PHE A 31 14.49 3.01 49.45
CA PHE A 31 15.63 2.38 48.77
C PHE A 31 16.30 1.37 49.71
N ALA A 32 16.83 0.27 49.17
CA ALA A 32 17.82 -0.58 49.82
C ALA A 32 18.80 -1.15 48.77
N VAL A 33 20.08 -1.34 49.15
CA VAL A 33 21.17 -1.74 48.25
C VAL A 33 22.04 -2.82 48.91
N ILE A 34 21.99 -4.04 48.36
CA ILE A 34 22.91 -5.20 48.49
C ILE A 34 22.70 -6.02 47.19
N GLY A 35 23.63 -6.76 46.57
CA GLY A 35 25.08 -6.94 46.74
C GLY A 35 25.59 -8.00 45.74
N LEU A 36 26.90 -8.08 45.48
CA LEU A 36 27.47 -9.07 44.53
C LEU A 36 27.58 -10.49 45.10
N THR A 37 27.44 -11.51 44.25
CA THR A 37 28.49 -12.54 43.99
C THR A 37 28.28 -13.22 42.63
N SER A 38 29.31 -13.92 42.14
CA SER A 38 29.44 -14.39 40.75
C SER A 38 29.46 -15.93 40.67
N PHE A 39 28.81 -16.52 39.66
CA PHE A 39 29.23 -17.79 39.04
C PHE A 39 28.69 -17.89 37.59
N ALA A 40 29.40 -18.62 36.72
CA ALA A 40 29.24 -18.59 35.26
C ALA A 40 28.82 -19.97 34.67
N PRO A 41 29.05 -20.32 33.38
CA PRO A 41 28.00 -20.18 32.37
C PRO A 41 27.73 -21.47 31.56
N VAL A 42 26.63 -22.20 31.83
CA VAL A 42 26.23 -23.35 31.01
C VAL A 42 24.70 -23.50 30.92
N LEU A 43 24.06 -22.85 29.93
CA LEU A 43 22.92 -23.42 29.19
C LEU A 43 22.58 -22.61 27.91
N MET A 44 23.52 -22.53 26.96
CA MET A 44 23.22 -22.02 25.61
C MET A 44 23.05 -23.17 24.61
N LYS A 45 21.82 -23.68 24.49
CA LYS A 45 21.22 -24.13 23.22
C LYS A 45 19.74 -24.50 23.39
N GLN A 46 18.97 -24.25 22.32
CA GLN A 46 17.53 -24.48 22.16
C GLN A 46 16.63 -23.44 22.84
N LEU A 47 15.50 -23.15 22.18
CA LEU A 47 14.58 -22.02 22.43
C LEU A 47 15.15 -20.62 22.09
N ALA A 48 15.65 -20.47 20.86
CA ALA A 48 15.46 -19.21 20.16
C ALA A 48 14.03 -19.24 19.57
N PRO A 49 13.11 -18.33 19.94
CA PRO A 49 11.89 -18.13 19.18
C PRO A 49 12.25 -17.47 17.84
N ASP A 50 11.55 -17.82 16.77
CA ASP A 50 11.72 -17.14 15.48
C ASP A 50 11.50 -15.64 15.66
N ALA A 51 12.52 -14.85 15.30
CA ALA A 51 12.42 -13.41 15.40
C ALA A 51 11.27 -12.92 14.50
N PRO A 52 10.29 -12.16 15.01
CA PRO A 52 9.20 -11.67 14.18
C PRO A 52 9.80 -10.83 13.05
N HIS A 53 9.51 -11.20 11.80
CA HIS A 53 10.01 -10.51 10.62
C HIS A 53 9.53 -9.06 10.65
N ARG A 54 10.40 -8.14 11.10
CA ARG A 54 10.16 -6.71 10.98
C ARG A 54 10.41 -6.35 9.52
N PRO A 55 9.38 -6.01 8.72
CA PRO A 55 9.63 -5.50 7.39
C PRO A 55 10.50 -4.25 7.51
N ASN A 56 11.63 -4.22 6.80
CA ASN A 56 12.48 -3.02 6.75
C ASN A 56 11.77 -2.01 5.82
N PRO A 57 11.19 -0.91 6.34
CA PRO A 57 10.20 -0.11 5.61
C PRO A 57 10.79 0.63 4.41
N SER A 58 12.12 0.81 4.35
CA SER A 58 12.80 1.63 3.34
C SER A 58 13.92 0.89 2.59
N ALA A 59 14.03 -0.43 2.74
CA ALA A 59 14.93 -1.19 1.88
C ALA A 59 14.36 -1.25 0.47
N VAL A 60 15.06 -0.61 -0.48
CA VAL A 60 15.05 -1.05 -1.87
C VAL A 60 15.50 -2.52 -1.90
N GLY A 61 14.83 -3.36 -2.69
CA GLY A 61 15.12 -4.79 -2.75
C GLY A 61 16.59 -5.08 -3.03
N ALA A 62 17.10 -6.21 -2.54
CA ALA A 62 18.40 -6.68 -2.99
C ALA A 62 18.30 -7.15 -4.46
N PRO A 63 19.37 -7.07 -5.27
CA PRO A 63 19.38 -7.69 -6.59
C PRO A 63 19.07 -9.19 -6.51
N GLY A 64 18.39 -9.72 -7.53
CA GLY A 64 18.27 -11.16 -7.78
C GLY A 64 17.09 -11.92 -7.14
N GLU A 65 16.33 -11.36 -6.18
CA GLU A 65 15.22 -12.08 -5.54
C GLU A 65 13.89 -11.30 -5.53
N ALA A 66 12.83 -11.96 -6.00
CA ALA A 66 11.47 -11.52 -5.75
C ALA A 66 11.13 -11.74 -4.27
N LYS A 67 10.53 -10.74 -3.62
CA LYS A 67 10.23 -10.78 -2.18
C LYS A 67 8.79 -10.39 -1.90
N ASP A 68 8.05 -11.26 -1.21
CA ASP A 68 6.73 -10.98 -0.64
C ASP A 68 6.79 -9.80 0.35
N LEU A 69 5.84 -8.88 0.20
CA LEU A 69 5.70 -7.66 0.97
C LEU A 69 4.65 -7.75 2.09
N GLY A 70 3.89 -8.85 2.16
CA GLY A 70 2.91 -9.13 3.21
C GLY A 70 1.53 -8.47 3.01
N ASP A 71 1.26 -8.01 1.79
CA ASP A 71 -0.03 -7.47 1.31
C ASP A 71 -0.52 -8.15 0.02
N GLY A 72 0.12 -9.25 -0.37
CA GLY A 72 -0.12 -9.94 -1.65
C GLY A 72 0.69 -9.39 -2.82
N THR A 73 1.44 -8.29 -2.64
CA THR A 73 2.38 -7.79 -3.66
C THR A 73 3.79 -8.34 -3.43
N GLN A 74 4.60 -8.36 -4.50
CA GLN A 74 5.98 -8.88 -4.47
C GLN A 74 6.92 -7.85 -5.10
N LEU A 75 8.12 -7.65 -4.53
CA LEU A 75 9.16 -6.83 -5.16
C LEU A 75 9.60 -7.45 -6.48
N ALA A 76 9.77 -6.60 -7.50
CA ALA A 76 10.36 -6.99 -8.77
C ALA A 76 11.84 -7.39 -8.59
N PRO A 77 12.25 -8.60 -9.02
CA PRO A 77 13.66 -8.95 -9.07
C PRO A 77 14.35 -8.10 -10.13
N TYR A 78 15.60 -7.73 -9.87
CA TYR A 78 16.42 -6.98 -10.81
C TYR A 78 17.89 -7.41 -10.76
N GLU A 79 18.58 -7.20 -11.87
CA GLU A 79 20.03 -7.35 -11.99
C GLU A 79 20.69 -5.96 -12.04
N VAL A 80 21.99 -5.87 -11.75
CA VAL A 80 22.76 -4.63 -11.95
C VAL A 80 23.77 -4.86 -13.07
N VAL A 81 23.56 -4.19 -14.20
CA VAL A 81 24.43 -4.27 -15.39
C VAL A 81 24.99 -2.89 -15.65
N ASP A 82 26.31 -2.74 -15.61
CA ASP A 82 27.03 -1.47 -15.79
C ASP A 82 26.51 -0.30 -14.91
N GLY A 83 26.03 -0.64 -13.70
CA GLY A 83 25.46 0.32 -12.75
C GLY A 83 23.98 0.66 -12.99
N VAL A 84 23.35 0.12 -14.04
CA VAL A 84 21.92 0.23 -14.35
C VAL A 84 21.16 -0.91 -13.70
N LYS A 85 20.01 -0.61 -13.07
CA LYS A 85 19.08 -1.63 -12.57
C LYS A 85 18.23 -2.15 -13.71
N VAL A 86 18.39 -3.43 -14.04
CA VAL A 86 17.69 -4.10 -15.14
C VAL A 86 16.56 -4.95 -14.57
N PHE A 87 15.32 -4.56 -14.89
CA PHE A 87 14.11 -5.31 -14.58
C PHE A 87 13.61 -6.04 -15.83
N LYS A 88 12.90 -7.15 -15.64
CA LYS A 88 12.18 -7.85 -16.70
C LYS A 88 10.71 -8.00 -16.32
N LEU A 89 9.84 -7.63 -17.25
CA LEU A 89 8.39 -7.77 -17.14
C LEU A 89 7.90 -8.61 -18.32
N HIS A 90 7.39 -9.79 -18.03
CA HIS A 90 6.81 -10.72 -18.98
C HIS A 90 5.28 -10.61 -18.89
N ALA A 91 4.64 -10.06 -19.92
CA ALA A 91 3.19 -9.88 -19.98
C ALA A 91 2.56 -11.13 -20.61
N ALA A 92 1.74 -11.86 -19.84
CA ALA A 92 1.11 -13.10 -20.32
C ALA A 92 -0.31 -13.29 -19.76
N PRO A 93 -1.18 -14.06 -20.45
CA PRO A 93 -2.46 -14.48 -19.90
C PRO A 93 -2.26 -15.51 -18.79
N VAL A 94 -2.99 -15.35 -17.69
CA VAL A 94 -3.01 -16.29 -16.57
C VAL A 94 -4.44 -16.61 -16.13
N SER A 95 -4.62 -17.83 -15.64
CA SER A 95 -5.86 -18.25 -14.98
C SER A 95 -5.83 -17.78 -13.53
N TRP A 96 -6.63 -16.78 -13.20
CA TRP A 96 -6.56 -16.06 -11.92
C TRP A 96 -7.84 -16.21 -11.09
N GLU A 97 -7.73 -16.85 -9.93
CA GLU A 97 -8.83 -16.96 -8.97
C GLU A 97 -8.95 -15.66 -8.15
N THR A 98 -9.98 -14.86 -8.45
CA THR A 98 -10.23 -13.57 -7.76
C THR A 98 -10.87 -13.77 -6.38
N ALA A 99 -11.71 -14.78 -6.22
CA ALA A 99 -12.33 -15.23 -4.97
C ALA A 99 -12.64 -16.73 -5.08
N PRO A 100 -12.95 -17.45 -3.98
CA PRO A 100 -13.14 -18.90 -4.01
C PRO A 100 -14.14 -19.36 -5.08
N GLY A 101 -13.68 -20.20 -6.01
CA GLY A 101 -14.44 -20.69 -7.16
C GLY A 101 -14.65 -19.69 -8.31
N LYS A 102 -14.12 -18.46 -8.20
CA LYS A 102 -14.26 -17.37 -9.20
C LYS A 102 -12.96 -17.15 -9.96
N VAL A 103 -12.66 -18.09 -10.84
CA VAL A 103 -11.54 -18.03 -11.80
C VAL A 103 -11.91 -17.13 -12.98
N ARG A 104 -10.98 -16.28 -13.39
CA ARG A 104 -11.08 -15.37 -14.54
C ARG A 104 -9.80 -15.45 -15.36
N GLU A 105 -9.87 -15.10 -16.65
CA GLU A 105 -8.68 -14.76 -17.41
C GLU A 105 -8.16 -13.40 -16.93
N ALA A 106 -6.88 -13.32 -16.60
CA ALA A 106 -6.19 -12.10 -16.23
C ALA A 106 -4.95 -11.93 -17.09
N TYR A 107 -4.53 -10.69 -17.36
CA TYR A 107 -3.24 -10.40 -17.97
C TYR A 107 -2.31 -9.91 -16.86
N ALA A 108 -1.16 -10.56 -16.74
CA ALA A 108 -0.27 -10.42 -15.60
C ALA A 108 1.15 -10.15 -16.04
N PHE A 109 1.84 -9.24 -15.34
CA PHE A 109 3.29 -9.15 -15.43
C PHE A 109 3.92 -10.21 -14.51
N ASN A 110 4.83 -11.02 -15.04
CA ASN A 110 5.53 -12.09 -14.32
C ASN A 110 4.58 -13.08 -13.62
N GLY A 111 3.39 -13.30 -14.20
CA GLY A 111 2.42 -14.28 -13.73
C GLY A 111 1.63 -13.93 -12.46
N ILE A 112 1.76 -12.70 -11.93
CA ILE A 112 1.03 -12.23 -10.75
C ILE A 112 0.18 -10.98 -11.03
N VAL A 113 -0.94 -10.86 -10.31
CA VAL A 113 -1.77 -9.64 -10.29
C VAL A 113 -1.86 -9.13 -8.84
N PRO A 114 -1.43 -7.88 -8.54
CA PRO A 114 -0.79 -6.95 -9.46
C PRO A 114 0.61 -7.44 -9.87
N GLY A 115 1.14 -6.84 -10.93
CA GLY A 115 2.52 -7.03 -11.37
C GLY A 115 3.54 -6.63 -10.29
N PRO A 116 4.79 -7.14 -10.38
CA PRO A 116 5.80 -6.94 -9.36
C PRO A 116 6.13 -5.47 -9.08
N VAL A 117 6.25 -5.12 -7.79
CA VAL A 117 6.54 -3.77 -7.32
C VAL A 117 7.97 -3.37 -7.69
N ILE A 118 8.11 -2.43 -8.62
CA ILE A 118 9.40 -1.87 -9.02
C ILE A 118 9.79 -0.81 -8.00
N ARG A 119 10.68 -1.16 -7.06
CA ARG A 119 11.19 -0.24 -6.03
C ARG A 119 12.64 0.15 -6.32
N VAL A 120 12.89 1.45 -6.48
CA VAL A 120 14.22 2.04 -6.78
C VAL A 120 14.50 3.25 -5.89
N ASN A 121 15.74 3.73 -5.83
CA ASN A 121 16.02 5.03 -5.22
C ASN A 121 15.85 6.12 -6.27
N GLU A 122 15.50 7.31 -5.82
CA GLU A 122 15.60 8.54 -6.61
C GLU A 122 17.00 8.65 -7.23
N GLY A 123 17.07 9.00 -8.51
CA GLY A 123 18.30 9.14 -9.28
C GLY A 123 18.98 7.84 -9.71
N ASP A 124 18.42 6.65 -9.41
CA ASP A 124 18.91 5.39 -9.98
C ASP A 124 18.63 5.36 -11.50
N PRO A 125 19.60 4.95 -12.35
CA PRO A 125 19.33 4.60 -13.74
C PRO A 125 18.64 3.23 -13.81
N VAL A 126 17.56 3.16 -14.58
CA VAL A 126 16.74 1.94 -14.75
C VAL A 126 16.65 1.56 -16.22
N ARG A 127 16.64 0.24 -16.45
CA ARG A 127 16.32 -0.41 -17.71
C ARG A 127 15.21 -1.40 -17.43
N ILE A 128 14.13 -1.39 -18.21
CA ILE A 128 13.04 -2.35 -18.09
C ILE A 128 12.85 -3.02 -19.44
N VAL A 129 13.00 -4.33 -19.48
CA VAL A 129 12.69 -5.13 -20.68
C VAL A 129 11.28 -5.66 -20.51
N VAL A 130 10.38 -5.27 -21.41
CA VAL A 130 9.02 -5.79 -21.48
C VAL A 130 8.96 -6.81 -22.60
N GLU A 131 8.54 -8.03 -22.30
CA GLU A 131 8.35 -9.15 -23.23
C GLU A 131 6.84 -9.42 -23.34
N ASN A 132 6.27 -9.47 -24.54
CA ASN A 132 4.83 -9.62 -24.75
C ASN A 132 4.44 -11.04 -25.23
N ASP A 133 3.91 -11.87 -24.34
CA ASP A 133 3.32 -13.18 -24.65
C ASP A 133 1.77 -13.15 -24.61
N LEU A 134 1.15 -11.96 -24.68
CA LEU A 134 -0.29 -11.80 -24.86
C LEU A 134 -0.72 -12.19 -26.29
N PRO A 135 -1.99 -12.56 -26.51
CA PRO A 135 -2.53 -12.80 -27.85
C PRO A 135 -2.81 -11.51 -28.64
N GLU A 136 -2.51 -10.35 -28.07
CA GLU A 136 -2.78 -9.01 -28.60
C GLU A 136 -1.59 -8.06 -28.34
N PRO A 137 -1.44 -6.96 -29.09
CA PRO A 137 -0.37 -6.00 -28.88
C PRO A 137 -0.47 -5.31 -27.51
N THR A 138 0.65 -4.83 -26.99
CA THR A 138 0.69 -4.09 -25.71
C THR A 138 1.72 -2.97 -25.72
N ALA A 139 1.73 -2.14 -24.68
CA ALA A 139 2.83 -1.22 -24.34
C ALA A 139 2.68 -0.80 -22.87
N VAL A 140 3.75 -0.32 -22.23
CA VAL A 140 3.73 -0.02 -20.79
C VAL A 140 4.03 1.45 -20.53
N HIS A 141 3.10 2.14 -19.88
CA HIS A 141 3.25 3.52 -19.41
C HIS A 141 3.67 3.57 -17.94
N TRP A 142 4.48 4.58 -17.60
CA TRP A 142 5.15 4.74 -16.30
C TRP A 142 4.58 5.94 -15.57
N HIS A 143 3.35 5.78 -15.10
CA HIS A 143 2.49 6.84 -14.60
C HIS A 143 3.16 7.69 -13.51
N GLY A 144 3.31 9.00 -13.77
CA GLY A 144 3.93 9.96 -12.85
C GLY A 144 5.45 10.14 -12.98
N MET A 145 6.12 9.39 -13.87
CA MET A 145 7.54 9.57 -14.16
C MET A 145 7.79 10.81 -15.04
N ASP A 146 8.85 11.56 -14.72
CA ASP A 146 9.46 12.53 -15.62
C ASP A 146 10.55 11.80 -16.43
N LEU A 147 10.25 11.54 -17.71
CA LEU A 147 11.05 10.69 -18.60
C LEU A 147 11.12 11.26 -20.03
N PRO A 148 12.13 10.88 -20.84
CA PRO A 148 12.19 11.29 -22.25
C PRO A 148 10.96 10.79 -23.01
N ASN A 149 10.42 11.61 -23.92
CA ASN A 149 9.17 11.29 -24.61
C ASN A 149 9.15 9.91 -25.30
N SER A 150 10.28 9.42 -25.84
CA SER A 150 10.38 8.09 -26.46
C SER A 150 10.32 6.91 -25.47
N GLN A 151 10.12 7.17 -24.17
CA GLN A 151 10.10 6.18 -23.09
C GLN A 151 8.71 6.10 -22.42
N ASP A 152 7.75 6.88 -22.91
CA ASP A 152 6.48 7.16 -22.25
C ASP A 152 5.46 6.00 -22.32
N GLY A 153 5.59 5.08 -23.27
CA GLY A 153 4.73 3.89 -23.31
C GLY A 153 3.49 3.98 -24.19
N VAL A 154 3.29 5.07 -24.94
CA VAL A 154 2.05 5.34 -25.70
C VAL A 154 2.20 4.93 -27.17
N PRO A 155 1.51 3.87 -27.65
CA PRO A 155 1.62 3.42 -29.03
C PRO A 155 1.09 4.43 -30.05
N GLY A 156 1.71 4.46 -31.23
CA GLY A 156 1.36 5.38 -32.32
C GLY A 156 1.71 6.85 -32.07
N LEU A 157 2.15 7.21 -30.85
CA LEU A 157 2.57 8.56 -30.47
C LEU A 157 4.05 8.61 -30.08
N THR A 158 4.48 7.76 -29.15
CA THR A 158 5.82 7.79 -28.55
C THR A 158 6.67 6.58 -28.90
N GLN A 159 6.02 5.47 -29.25
CA GLN A 159 6.63 4.21 -29.69
C GLN A 159 5.68 3.44 -30.62
N PRO A 160 6.15 2.40 -31.33
CA PRO A 160 5.27 1.35 -31.85
C PRO A 160 4.63 0.53 -30.72
N GLU A 161 3.58 -0.22 -31.06
CA GLU A 161 3.06 -1.31 -30.24
C GLU A 161 4.14 -2.39 -30.05
N ILE A 162 4.07 -3.12 -28.93
CA ILE A 162 4.85 -4.33 -28.70
C ILE A 162 3.98 -5.50 -29.17
N GLU A 163 4.29 -6.04 -30.35
CA GLU A 163 3.52 -7.14 -30.95
C GLU A 163 3.67 -8.45 -30.15
N PRO A 164 2.74 -9.42 -30.28
CA PRO A 164 2.87 -10.75 -29.69
C PRO A 164 4.19 -11.45 -30.09
N GLY A 165 4.96 -11.88 -29.09
CA GLY A 165 6.28 -12.48 -29.22
C GLY A 165 7.44 -11.48 -29.36
N GLU A 166 7.17 -10.17 -29.35
CA GLU A 166 8.20 -9.13 -29.39
C GLU A 166 8.58 -8.62 -27.98
N SER A 167 9.56 -7.71 -27.94
CA SER A 167 10.03 -7.11 -26.69
C SER A 167 10.46 -5.67 -26.91
N TYR A 168 10.22 -4.82 -25.92
CA TYR A 168 10.63 -3.41 -25.92
C TYR A 168 11.51 -3.11 -24.71
N THR A 169 12.55 -2.31 -24.90
CA THR A 169 13.45 -1.90 -23.83
C THR A 169 13.28 -0.42 -23.53
N TYR A 170 12.96 -0.18 -22.27
CA TYR A 170 12.64 1.10 -21.64
C TYR A 170 13.84 1.57 -20.79
N GLU A 171 14.30 2.81 -20.96
CA GLU A 171 15.45 3.37 -20.21
C GLU A 171 15.25 4.82 -19.77
N TRP A 172 15.37 5.08 -18.46
CA TRP A 172 15.42 6.44 -17.89
C TRP A 172 16.15 6.45 -16.54
N LYS A 173 16.09 7.61 -15.88
CA LYS A 173 16.57 7.82 -14.52
C LYS A 173 15.37 8.13 -13.63
N ALA A 174 15.21 7.42 -12.52
CA ALA A 174 14.04 7.57 -11.64
C ALA A 174 14.11 8.88 -10.85
N ILE A 175 13.69 10.02 -11.43
CA ILE A 175 13.81 11.35 -10.81
C ILE A 175 12.52 11.88 -10.16
N SER A 176 11.39 11.20 -10.33
CA SER A 176 10.12 11.50 -9.66
C SER A 176 10.00 10.66 -8.37
N PRO A 177 10.39 11.16 -7.17
CA PRO A 177 10.16 10.43 -5.92
C PRO A 177 8.67 10.16 -5.64
N GLY A 178 8.40 9.15 -4.82
CA GLY A 178 7.07 8.86 -4.26
C GLY A 178 6.46 7.52 -4.67
N THR A 179 5.16 7.38 -4.39
CA THR A 179 4.29 6.30 -4.88
C THR A 179 3.80 6.65 -6.28
N HIS A 180 4.05 5.74 -7.21
CA HIS A 180 3.66 5.77 -8.61
C HIS A 180 3.18 4.37 -9.02
N TRP A 181 2.83 4.20 -10.29
CA TRP A 181 2.42 2.91 -10.82
C TRP A 181 2.77 2.79 -12.30
N TYR A 182 2.66 1.59 -12.84
CA TYR A 182 2.86 1.31 -14.26
C TYR A 182 1.73 0.41 -14.75
N HIS A 183 1.32 0.56 -16.01
CA HIS A 183 0.20 -0.17 -16.57
C HIS A 183 0.30 -0.33 -18.09
N SER A 184 -0.47 -1.27 -18.65
CA SER A 184 -0.72 -1.31 -20.08
C SER A 184 -1.28 0.03 -20.56
N HIS A 185 -0.83 0.54 -21.71
CA HIS A 185 -1.37 1.75 -22.32
C HIS A 185 -2.14 1.45 -23.61
N MET A 186 -2.97 0.40 -23.56
CA MET A 186 -3.85 -0.02 -24.66
C MET A 186 -5.29 0.50 -24.45
N HIS A 187 -6.30 -0.37 -24.43
CA HIS A 187 -7.72 0.00 -24.50
C HIS A 187 -8.46 0.02 -23.14
N GLY A 188 -7.78 0.17 -22.01
CA GLY A 188 -8.39 0.07 -20.67
C GLY A 188 -8.73 -1.36 -20.25
N GLU A 189 -9.07 -2.22 -21.22
CA GLU A 189 -9.37 -3.64 -21.02
C GLU A 189 -8.16 -4.41 -20.46
N GLN A 190 -6.94 -4.12 -20.92
CA GLN A 190 -5.73 -4.78 -20.42
C GLN A 190 -5.44 -4.40 -18.96
N GLU A 191 -5.64 -3.14 -18.58
CA GLU A 191 -5.60 -2.71 -17.18
C GLU A 191 -6.70 -3.39 -16.36
N GLY A 192 -7.94 -3.43 -16.85
CA GLY A 192 -9.07 -4.13 -16.19
C GLY A 192 -8.89 -5.65 -16.07
N LYS A 193 -8.07 -6.27 -16.94
CA LYS A 193 -7.61 -7.67 -16.86
C LYS A 193 -6.46 -7.88 -15.86
N GLY A 194 -5.87 -6.83 -15.28
CA GLY A 194 -4.82 -6.93 -14.26
C GLY A 194 -3.43 -6.46 -14.66
N LEU A 195 -3.24 -5.90 -15.87
CA LEU A 195 -1.93 -5.57 -16.42
C LEU A 195 -1.41 -4.21 -15.89
N TYR A 196 -1.22 -4.15 -14.56
CA TYR A 196 -0.72 -3.00 -13.79
C TYR A 196 0.18 -3.45 -12.63
N GLY A 197 1.05 -2.57 -12.13
CA GLY A 197 1.88 -2.80 -10.95
C GLY A 197 2.36 -1.50 -10.30
N SER A 198 2.93 -1.59 -9.10
CA SER A 198 3.39 -0.39 -8.36
C SER A 198 4.82 0.00 -8.74
N LEU A 199 5.08 1.29 -8.85
CA LEU A 199 6.39 1.90 -9.11
C LEU A 199 6.73 2.83 -7.95
N GLU A 200 7.84 2.57 -7.27
CA GLU A 200 8.16 3.23 -5.99
C GLU A 200 9.56 3.81 -6.05
N VAL A 201 9.65 5.14 -6.00
CA VAL A 201 10.92 5.86 -6.08
C VAL A 201 11.22 6.45 -4.70
N VAL A 202 12.12 5.80 -3.96
CA VAL A 202 12.49 6.17 -2.59
C VAL A 202 13.31 7.47 -2.60
N PRO A 203 12.85 8.57 -1.95
CA PRO A 203 13.56 9.85 -1.94
C PRO A 203 14.92 9.78 -1.26
N ARG A 204 15.94 10.45 -1.81
CA ARG A 204 17.30 10.50 -1.21
C ARG A 204 17.36 11.25 0.10
N THR A 205 16.48 12.22 0.30
CA THR A 205 16.44 13.09 1.49
C THR A 205 15.68 12.49 2.67
N GLY A 206 15.13 11.28 2.51
CA GLY A 206 14.29 10.59 3.50
C GLY A 206 12.85 10.42 3.03
N ASP A 207 12.28 9.25 3.30
CA ASP A 207 10.91 8.87 2.95
C ASP A 207 9.95 9.00 4.15
N ILE A 208 8.65 8.83 3.91
CA ILE A 208 7.61 8.76 4.94
C ILE A 208 7.92 7.62 5.92
N ARG A 209 8.25 7.99 7.17
CA ARG A 209 8.57 7.03 8.23
C ARG A 209 7.33 6.27 8.69
N ALA A 210 7.32 4.97 8.43
CA ALA A 210 6.35 4.01 8.95
C ALA A 210 7.05 2.74 9.46
N ASP A 211 6.39 2.01 10.35
CA ASP A 211 6.82 0.69 10.84
C ASP A 211 6.31 -0.43 9.92
N ARG A 212 5.28 -0.13 9.09
CA ARG A 212 4.75 -0.98 8.01
C ARG A 212 4.43 -0.14 6.78
N ASP A 213 4.59 -0.72 5.60
CA ASP A 213 4.37 -0.09 4.30
C ASP A 213 3.62 -1.06 3.39
N TYR A 214 2.33 -0.81 3.17
CA TYR A 214 1.40 -1.68 2.46
C TYR A 214 0.84 -1.02 1.20
N ARG A 215 0.54 -1.82 0.17
CA ARG A 215 -0.07 -1.37 -1.10
C ARG A 215 -1.48 -1.92 -1.17
N ILE A 216 -2.40 -1.07 -1.60
CA ILE A 216 -3.76 -1.46 -1.98
C ILE A 216 -4.01 -0.86 -3.36
N MET A 217 -3.82 -1.69 -4.38
CA MET A 217 -4.16 -1.41 -5.77
C MET A 217 -5.64 -1.75 -5.97
N ILE A 218 -6.41 -0.74 -6.35
CA ILE A 218 -7.87 -0.70 -6.34
C ILE A 218 -8.35 -0.93 -7.77
N GLY A 219 -8.72 -2.16 -8.10
CA GLY A 219 -9.15 -2.57 -9.42
C GLY A 219 -10.68 -2.71 -9.57
N ASP A 220 -11.15 -2.37 -10.77
CA ASP A 220 -12.47 -2.70 -11.31
C ASP A 220 -12.30 -3.19 -12.78
N GLY A 221 -13.40 -3.45 -13.49
CA GLY A 221 -13.39 -4.02 -14.84
C GLY A 221 -13.39 -5.56 -14.88
N ALA A 222 -12.59 -6.16 -15.76
CA ALA A 222 -12.68 -7.59 -16.12
C ALA A 222 -12.45 -8.56 -14.95
N LEU A 223 -11.60 -8.20 -13.97
CA LEU A 223 -11.42 -8.98 -12.74
C LEU A 223 -12.55 -8.78 -11.70
N GLY A 224 -13.41 -7.77 -11.89
CA GLY A 224 -14.35 -7.28 -10.90
C GLY A 224 -13.67 -6.41 -9.84
N PHE A 225 -14.39 -6.18 -8.74
CA PHE A 225 -13.93 -5.35 -7.62
C PHE A 225 -12.81 -6.05 -6.82
N VAL A 226 -11.56 -5.60 -6.98
CA VAL A 226 -10.38 -6.29 -6.42
C VAL A 226 -9.40 -5.35 -5.70
N PHE A 227 -8.96 -5.76 -4.51
CA PHE A 227 -7.73 -5.25 -3.91
C PHE A 227 -6.59 -6.20 -4.25
N ASN A 228 -5.52 -5.69 -4.86
CA ASN A 228 -4.35 -6.47 -5.28
C ASN A 228 -4.75 -7.74 -6.04
N GLY A 229 -5.62 -7.59 -7.06
CA GLY A 229 -6.11 -8.71 -7.88
C GLY A 229 -7.10 -9.67 -7.20
N LYS A 230 -7.39 -9.54 -5.90
CA LYS A 230 -8.33 -10.41 -5.17
C LYS A 230 -9.58 -9.66 -4.71
N SER A 231 -10.73 -10.33 -4.75
CA SER A 231 -11.96 -9.91 -4.10
C SER A 231 -12.08 -10.62 -2.75
N PHE A 232 -12.64 -9.96 -1.74
CA PHE A 232 -12.95 -10.60 -0.46
C PHE A 232 -13.87 -11.83 -0.68
N PRO A 233 -13.64 -12.97 0.00
CA PRO A 233 -12.72 -13.19 1.13
C PRO A 233 -11.28 -13.61 0.78
N ALA A 234 -10.86 -13.56 -0.48
CA ALA A 234 -9.52 -14.00 -0.92
C ALA A 234 -8.43 -12.91 -0.85
N THR A 235 -8.78 -11.69 -0.47
CA THR A 235 -7.83 -10.60 -0.19
C THR A 235 -6.92 -10.92 1.00
N GLU A 236 -5.66 -10.52 0.93
CA GLU A 236 -4.70 -10.69 2.02
C GLU A 236 -5.17 -10.01 3.33
N ARG A 237 -4.83 -10.60 4.47
CA ARG A 237 -5.14 -10.08 5.81
C ARG A 237 -3.97 -9.28 6.35
N LEU A 238 -4.07 -7.97 6.20
CA LEU A 238 -3.06 -7.04 6.67
C LEU A 238 -2.93 -7.09 8.20
N SER A 239 -1.73 -6.88 8.72
CA SER A 239 -1.44 -7.00 10.15
C SER A 239 -0.79 -5.75 10.70
N ALA A 240 -1.15 -5.33 11.90
CA ALA A 240 -0.54 -4.20 12.60
C ALA A 240 -0.52 -4.43 14.12
N ARG A 241 0.17 -3.57 14.87
CA ARG A 241 0.15 -3.53 16.33
C ARG A 241 -0.24 -2.15 16.81
N VAL A 242 -0.91 -2.08 17.96
CA VAL A 242 -1.24 -0.80 18.60
C VAL A 242 0.03 0.07 18.73
N GLY A 243 -0.04 1.29 18.20
CA GLY A 243 1.06 2.26 18.20
C GLY A 243 2.06 2.19 17.03
N GLU A 244 2.02 1.18 16.17
CA GLU A 244 2.81 1.17 14.91
C GLU A 244 2.27 2.22 13.94
N LYS A 245 3.16 2.92 13.22
CA LYS A 245 2.78 3.73 12.05
C LYS A 245 2.65 2.82 10.84
N VAL A 246 1.47 2.77 10.24
CA VAL A 246 1.19 2.01 9.02
C VAL A 246 1.02 3.00 7.87
N ARG A 247 1.93 2.98 6.90
CA ARG A 247 1.74 3.63 5.59
C ARG A 247 0.92 2.68 4.72
N ILE A 248 -0.11 3.22 4.09
CA ILE A 248 -0.91 2.50 3.08
C ILE A 248 -0.87 3.35 1.81
N ARG A 249 -0.35 2.75 0.75
CA ARG A 249 -0.27 3.30 -0.61
C ARG A 249 -1.53 2.87 -1.35
N LEU A 250 -2.48 3.80 -1.49
CA LEU A 250 -3.70 3.59 -2.26
C LEU A 250 -3.42 3.97 -3.72
N ILE A 251 -3.70 3.06 -4.66
CA ILE A 251 -3.43 3.25 -6.09
C ILE A 251 -4.71 2.90 -6.85
N GLY A 252 -5.31 3.88 -7.54
CA GLY A 252 -6.50 3.68 -8.37
C GLY A 252 -6.17 3.03 -9.72
N THR A 253 -6.04 1.71 -9.76
CA THR A 253 -5.65 0.96 -10.98
C THR A 253 -6.82 0.53 -11.85
N GLY A 254 -8.05 0.57 -11.33
CA GLY A 254 -9.27 0.29 -12.08
C GLY A 254 -9.52 1.36 -13.15
N PRO A 255 -9.85 1.00 -14.40
CA PRO A 255 -10.07 1.96 -15.48
C PRO A 255 -11.46 2.63 -15.42
N GLU A 256 -12.41 2.18 -14.59
CA GLU A 256 -13.82 2.58 -14.70
C GLU A 256 -14.27 3.61 -13.66
N MET A 257 -13.95 3.44 -12.37
CA MET A 257 -14.65 4.17 -11.30
C MET A 257 -13.77 4.79 -10.21
N ILE A 258 -14.34 5.78 -9.52
CA ILE A 258 -13.81 6.36 -8.29
C ILE A 258 -14.28 5.50 -7.10
N HIS A 259 -13.38 5.17 -6.18
CA HIS A 259 -13.67 4.36 -5.01
C HIS A 259 -13.41 5.14 -3.70
N PRO A 260 -14.44 5.43 -2.89
CA PRO A 260 -14.26 5.97 -1.54
C PRO A 260 -13.70 4.88 -0.61
N ILE A 261 -12.40 4.89 -0.34
CA ILE A 261 -11.77 3.91 0.56
C ILE A 261 -11.93 4.37 2.01
N HIS A 262 -12.69 3.59 2.78
CA HIS A 262 -12.93 3.77 4.21
C HIS A 262 -12.09 2.81 5.04
N LEU A 263 -11.52 3.29 6.15
CA LEU A 263 -10.77 2.49 7.13
C LEU A 263 -11.42 2.60 8.51
N HIS A 264 -11.83 1.46 9.06
CA HIS A 264 -12.32 1.38 10.44
C HIS A 264 -11.16 1.58 11.42
N SER A 265 -11.47 1.91 12.69
CA SER A 265 -10.51 2.22 13.77
C SER A 265 -9.97 3.66 13.81
N GLY A 266 -10.85 4.62 13.50
CA GLY A 266 -10.56 6.06 13.62
C GLY A 266 -10.05 6.67 12.33
N HIS A 267 -9.39 7.82 12.44
CA HIS A 267 -8.88 8.55 11.28
C HIS A 267 -7.47 8.07 10.89
N PHE A 268 -7.17 8.19 9.61
CA PHE A 268 -5.83 8.23 9.05
C PHE A 268 -5.48 9.66 8.63
N THR A 269 -4.21 9.93 8.38
CA THR A 269 -3.75 11.18 7.80
C THR A 269 -3.29 10.95 6.36
N VAL A 270 -3.90 11.64 5.39
CA VAL A 270 -3.40 11.72 4.01
C VAL A 270 -2.15 12.59 4.02
N VAL A 271 -1.00 12.06 3.57
CA VAL A 271 0.31 12.73 3.66
C VAL A 271 0.95 13.00 2.30
N ALA A 272 0.58 12.26 1.25
CA ALA A 272 1.02 12.52 -0.12
C ALA A 272 -0.10 12.17 -1.13
N GLN A 273 -0.04 12.80 -2.30
CA GLN A 273 -0.86 12.50 -3.46
C GLN A 273 0.03 12.54 -4.72
N ASP A 274 -0.14 11.61 -5.65
CA ASP A 274 0.53 11.58 -6.96
C ASP A 274 2.06 11.71 -6.82
N GLY A 275 2.61 10.85 -5.93
CA GLY A 275 4.01 10.83 -5.51
C GLY A 275 4.49 12.01 -4.63
N ARG A 276 3.71 13.09 -4.48
CA ARG A 276 4.14 14.35 -3.88
C ARG A 276 3.59 14.56 -2.46
N PRO A 277 4.41 14.92 -1.46
CA PRO A 277 3.93 15.27 -0.14
C PRO A 277 2.93 16.43 -0.16
N LEU A 278 1.84 16.31 0.61
CA LEU A 278 0.87 17.38 0.77
C LEU A 278 1.46 18.50 1.64
N ALA A 279 1.27 19.75 1.23
CA ALA A 279 1.69 20.93 2.01
C ALA A 279 0.98 21.01 3.38
N VAL A 280 -0.25 20.50 3.46
CA VAL A 280 -1.01 20.32 4.71
C VAL A 280 -1.62 18.92 4.68
N PRO A 281 -1.12 17.98 5.50
CA PRO A 281 -1.73 16.67 5.66
C PRO A 281 -3.18 16.77 6.19
N GLN A 282 -4.06 15.86 5.77
CA GLN A 282 -5.49 15.91 6.08
C GLN A 282 -5.92 14.68 6.87
N GLU A 283 -6.61 14.87 8.00
CA GLU A 283 -7.22 13.76 8.76
C GLU A 283 -8.58 13.39 8.17
N MET A 284 -8.77 12.10 7.87
CA MET A 284 -9.96 11.53 7.24
C MET A 284 -10.18 10.09 7.73
N ASP A 285 -11.39 9.58 7.64
CA ASP A 285 -11.68 8.14 7.76
C ASP A 285 -12.01 7.49 6.41
N THR A 286 -12.26 8.32 5.38
CA THR A 286 -12.72 7.92 4.05
C THR A 286 -12.12 8.85 3.00
N LEU A 287 -11.51 8.29 1.95
CA LEU A 287 -10.85 9.05 0.88
C LEU A 287 -11.32 8.58 -0.49
N ASN A 288 -11.77 9.50 -1.34
CA ASN A 288 -12.05 9.20 -2.75
C ASN A 288 -10.74 8.99 -3.51
N VAL A 289 -10.52 7.76 -4.00
CA VAL A 289 -9.42 7.44 -4.90
C VAL A 289 -9.98 7.30 -6.31
N GLY A 290 -9.64 8.24 -7.19
CA GLY A 290 -10.02 8.18 -8.61
C GLY A 290 -9.08 7.34 -9.46
N VAL A 291 -9.52 7.04 -10.68
CA VAL A 291 -8.71 6.36 -11.72
C VAL A 291 -7.37 7.07 -11.89
N GLY A 292 -6.28 6.32 -11.77
CA GLY A 292 -4.89 6.76 -11.88
C GLY A 292 -4.33 7.55 -10.70
N GLN A 293 -5.17 8.00 -9.75
CA GLN A 293 -4.67 8.72 -8.58
C GLN A 293 -3.91 7.79 -7.63
N THR A 294 -2.88 8.34 -6.99
CA THR A 294 -2.21 7.68 -5.86
C THR A 294 -2.29 8.54 -4.60
N TYR A 295 -2.46 7.90 -3.46
CA TYR A 295 -2.41 8.56 -2.16
C TYR A 295 -1.62 7.72 -1.16
N ASP A 296 -0.75 8.37 -0.40
CA ASP A 296 -0.17 7.77 0.79
C ASP A 296 -0.95 8.26 2.01
N ILE A 297 -1.53 7.31 2.75
CA ILE A 297 -2.14 7.57 4.05
C ILE A 297 -1.28 6.95 5.15
N VAL A 298 -1.23 7.61 6.31
CA VAL A 298 -0.59 7.09 7.53
C VAL A 298 -1.66 6.89 8.59
N TRP A 299 -1.77 5.66 9.08
CA TRP A 299 -2.67 5.28 10.16
C TRP A 299 -1.85 4.80 11.37
N THR A 300 -2.39 4.96 12.58
CA THR A 300 -1.76 4.47 13.81
C THR A 300 -2.84 3.86 14.70
N PRO A 301 -3.04 2.52 14.65
CA PRO A 301 -4.07 1.87 15.44
C PRO A 301 -3.89 2.12 16.94
N THR A 302 -4.98 2.50 17.60
CA THR A 302 -5.02 2.73 19.06
C THR A 302 -5.65 1.58 19.84
N LYS A 303 -6.30 0.63 19.15
CA LYS A 303 -7.06 -0.47 19.75
C LYS A 303 -6.86 -1.78 18.99
N THR A 304 -6.64 -2.85 19.74
CA THR A 304 -6.60 -4.23 19.22
C THR A 304 -7.96 -4.65 18.65
N GLY A 305 -7.94 -5.49 17.62
CA GLY A 305 -9.17 -6.01 17.01
C GLY A 305 -9.01 -6.28 15.52
N LYS A 306 -10.13 -6.59 14.87
CA LYS A 306 -10.23 -6.70 13.41
C LYS A 306 -10.94 -5.48 12.89
N TRP A 307 -10.31 -4.76 11.97
CA TRP A 307 -10.80 -3.50 11.42
C TRP A 307 -10.84 -3.62 9.90
N MET A 308 -11.97 -3.27 9.28
CA MET A 308 -12.10 -3.37 7.83
C MET A 308 -11.47 -2.15 7.14
N ILE A 309 -10.85 -2.39 5.99
CA ILE A 309 -10.61 -1.38 4.96
C ILE A 309 -11.45 -1.78 3.74
N HIS A 310 -12.27 -0.89 3.21
CA HIS A 310 -13.16 -1.23 2.10
C HIS A 310 -13.59 -0.03 1.26
N CYS A 311 -14.07 -0.28 0.05
CA CYS A 311 -14.81 0.72 -0.71
C CYS A 311 -16.16 0.99 -0.02
N HIS A 312 -16.54 2.26 0.13
CA HIS A 312 -17.80 2.70 0.76
C HIS A 312 -18.95 2.84 -0.25
N ILE A 313 -18.75 2.43 -1.51
CA ILE A 313 -19.86 2.11 -2.42
C ILE A 313 -20.24 0.65 -2.14
N PHE A 314 -21.38 0.43 -1.49
CA PHE A 314 -21.72 -0.91 -0.97
C PHE A 314 -21.80 -1.99 -2.04
N SER A 315 -22.28 -1.68 -3.26
CA SER A 315 -22.26 -2.63 -4.39
C SER A 315 -20.85 -3.09 -4.81
N HIS A 316 -19.79 -2.44 -4.33
CA HIS A 316 -18.39 -2.82 -4.55
C HIS A 316 -17.79 -3.58 -3.35
N SER A 317 -18.47 -3.59 -2.18
CA SER A 317 -17.99 -4.16 -0.91
C SER A 317 -18.90 -5.25 -0.31
N GLU A 318 -20.12 -5.43 -0.81
CA GLU A 318 -21.08 -6.42 -0.28
C GLU A 318 -21.95 -7.06 -1.37
N THR A 319 -22.50 -8.22 -1.05
CA THR A 319 -23.62 -8.86 -1.75
C THR A 319 -24.70 -9.22 -0.74
N HIS A 320 -25.83 -9.75 -1.21
CA HIS A 320 -26.87 -10.34 -0.35
C HIS A 320 -26.38 -11.49 0.55
N GLU A 321 -25.17 -12.02 0.31
CA GLU A 321 -24.55 -13.12 1.06
C GLU A 321 -23.52 -12.63 2.09
N GLY A 322 -23.16 -11.34 2.08
CA GLY A 322 -22.19 -10.71 3.00
C GLY A 322 -21.13 -9.87 2.28
N MET A 323 -20.05 -9.52 3.00
CA MET A 323 -18.93 -8.74 2.44
C MET A 323 -18.28 -9.47 1.25
N ALA A 324 -17.91 -8.72 0.21
CA ALA A 324 -17.27 -9.21 -1.01
C ALA A 324 -16.48 -8.09 -1.70
N GLY A 325 -15.72 -8.38 -2.75
CA GLY A 325 -15.13 -7.33 -3.60
C GLY A 325 -14.00 -6.54 -2.92
N LEU A 326 -14.06 -5.20 -2.99
CA LEU A 326 -13.05 -4.26 -2.45
C LEU A 326 -13.14 -4.16 -0.92
N VAL A 327 -12.73 -5.21 -0.22
CA VAL A 327 -12.69 -5.32 1.24
C VAL A 327 -11.43 -6.07 1.67
N SER A 328 -10.74 -5.60 2.70
CA SER A 328 -9.71 -6.37 3.44
C SER A 328 -9.86 -6.10 4.94
N ILE A 329 -9.14 -6.85 5.77
CA ILE A 329 -9.17 -6.78 7.23
C ILE A 329 -7.75 -6.55 7.75
N PHE A 330 -7.57 -5.48 8.52
CA PHE A 330 -6.45 -5.30 9.43
C PHE A 330 -6.68 -6.06 10.73
N GLN A 331 -5.83 -7.05 11.01
CA GLN A 331 -5.67 -7.65 12.33
C GLN A 331 -4.71 -6.78 13.15
N VAL A 332 -5.24 -6.10 14.16
CA VAL A 332 -4.44 -5.28 15.09
C VAL A 332 -4.20 -6.05 16.39
N ASP A 333 -2.94 -6.42 16.60
CA ASP A 333 -2.46 -7.08 17.81
C ASP A 333 -2.04 -6.06 18.91
N PRO A 334 -1.84 -6.52 20.16
CA PRO A 334 -1.24 -5.70 21.20
C PRO A 334 0.12 -5.09 20.80
N ALA A 335 0.40 -3.92 21.35
CA ALA A 335 1.69 -3.25 21.26
C ALA A 335 2.82 -4.16 21.79
N VAL A 336 4.02 -4.06 21.22
CA VAL A 336 5.21 -4.72 21.78
C VAL A 336 5.69 -3.92 22.99
N VAL A 337 5.10 -4.19 24.16
CA VAL A 337 5.58 -3.65 25.42
C VAL A 337 6.81 -4.45 25.84
N SER A 338 8.00 -3.90 25.59
CA SER A 338 9.20 -4.33 26.32
C SER A 338 9.06 -3.86 27.77
N VAL A 339 8.44 -4.67 28.61
CA VAL A 339 8.57 -4.52 30.05
C VAL A 339 10.04 -4.82 30.37
N PRO A 340 10.83 -3.89 30.92
CA PRO A 340 12.14 -4.24 31.44
C PRO A 340 11.94 -5.26 32.55
N ASP A 341 12.79 -6.30 32.63
CA ASP A 341 12.73 -7.25 33.74
C ASP A 341 12.74 -6.45 35.05
N LEU A 342 11.65 -6.55 35.81
CA LEU A 342 11.61 -5.98 37.14
C LEU A 342 12.70 -6.69 37.95
N PRO A 343 13.59 -5.96 38.64
CA PRO A 343 14.56 -6.62 39.50
C PRO A 343 13.78 -7.47 40.50
N LEU A 344 14.09 -8.77 40.53
CA LEU A 344 13.56 -9.66 41.54
C LEU A 344 13.95 -9.08 42.90
N ILE A 345 12.96 -8.74 43.71
CA ILE A 345 13.15 -8.32 45.09
C ILE A 345 13.18 -9.61 45.90
N ASP A 346 14.38 -10.06 46.27
CA ASP A 346 14.64 -11.19 47.16
C ASP A 346 14.14 -10.91 48.60
#